data_AF-A0A1J5AZU8-F1
#
_entry.id   AF-A0A1J5AZU8-F1
#
_cell.length_a   1.000
_cell.length_b   1.000
_cell.length_c   1.000
_cell.angle_alpha   90.00
_cell.angle_beta   90.00
_cell.angle_gamma   90.00
#
_symmetry.space_group_name_H-M   'P 1'
#
loop_
_entity.id
_entity.type
_entity.pdbx_description
1 polymer ?
#
loop_
_entity_poly.entity_id
_entity_poly.type
_entity_poly.pdbx_seq_one_letter_code
_entity_poly.pdbx_strand_id
1 'polypeptide(L)'
;MKSILHLTAEEIKTDALKSDLPELYELQKVYETNAWHNHQQVFTHTLNVFSFLKKYSQNNLLLWAGLLHDIGKKDSIPDHVLIGARKAEKILTRLKFSSKDRDYIVTIVKLHGLTTDLNQAENLRRRYPEIFNDLMIFGLADTQGSHLKQNNPRDYHHRLNFYLSHLSSTLPIGSLDERFGKNVSGFGGLAEPGRD
;
A
#
# COMPACT_ATOMS: atom_id res chain seq x y z
N MET A 1 3.67 -13.76 -16.74
CA MET A 1 3.27 -12.55 -15.99
C MET A 1 4.11 -11.38 -16.45
N LYS A 2 3.51 -10.20 -16.74
CA LYS A 2 4.26 -8.99 -17.09
C LYS A 2 4.96 -8.43 -15.85
N SER A 3 6.29 -8.34 -15.90
CA SER A 3 7.06 -7.69 -14.84
C SER A 3 7.03 -6.17 -15.01
N ILE A 4 6.81 -5.44 -13.91
CA ILE A 4 6.83 -3.97 -13.84
C ILE A 4 7.92 -3.46 -12.89
N LEU A 5 8.81 -4.34 -12.43
CA LEU A 5 9.90 -3.99 -11.50
C LEU A 5 10.84 -2.91 -12.06
N HIS A 6 11.05 -2.91 -13.37
CA HIS A 6 11.89 -1.91 -14.05
C HIS A 6 11.21 -0.54 -14.17
N LEU A 7 9.88 -0.47 -14.16
CA LEU A 7 9.13 0.77 -14.38
C LEU A 7 9.17 1.70 -13.18
N THR A 8 9.32 2.99 -13.45
CA THR A 8 9.19 4.09 -12.50
C THR A 8 7.78 4.68 -12.52
N ALA A 9 7.41 5.42 -11.46
CA ALA A 9 6.15 6.13 -11.44
C ALA A 9 6.05 7.19 -12.54
N GLU A 10 7.15 7.87 -12.88
CA GLU A 10 7.14 8.87 -13.96
C GLU A 10 6.94 8.24 -15.34
N GLU A 11 7.55 7.08 -15.63
CA GLU A 11 7.28 6.36 -16.89
C GLU A 11 5.81 5.90 -16.98
N ILE A 12 5.23 5.42 -15.88
CA ILE A 12 3.80 5.08 -15.84
C ILE A 12 2.96 6.33 -16.02
N LYS A 13 3.33 7.44 -15.39
CA LYS A 13 2.62 8.72 -15.47
C LYS A 13 2.51 9.24 -16.90
N THR A 14 3.55 9.08 -17.71
CA THR A 14 3.49 9.47 -19.13
C THR A 14 2.53 8.56 -19.89
N ASP A 15 2.80 7.25 -19.94
CA ASP A 15 2.02 6.29 -20.73
C ASP A 15 2.56 4.83 -20.74
N ALA A 16 3.60 4.47 -19.98
CA ALA A 16 4.24 3.15 -20.11
C ALA A 16 3.31 1.93 -19.91
N LEU A 17 2.14 2.13 -19.28
CA LEU A 17 1.11 1.10 -19.11
C LEU A 17 -0.21 1.46 -19.79
N LYS A 18 -0.30 2.50 -20.60
CA LYS A 18 -1.58 3.01 -21.15
C LYS A 18 -2.29 2.00 -22.05
N SER A 19 -1.54 1.23 -22.83
CA SER A 19 -2.09 0.16 -23.68
C SER A 19 -2.59 -1.04 -22.88
N ASP A 20 -1.90 -1.38 -21.78
CA ASP A 20 -2.17 -2.59 -21.01
C ASP A 20 -3.16 -2.36 -19.86
N LEU A 21 -3.07 -1.21 -19.21
CA LEU A 21 -3.87 -0.80 -18.07
C LEU A 21 -4.47 0.61 -18.30
N PRO A 22 -5.30 0.81 -19.34
CA PRO A 22 -5.95 2.09 -19.58
C PRO A 22 -6.82 2.55 -18.40
N GLU A 23 -7.38 1.61 -17.63
CA GLU A 23 -8.23 1.89 -16.47
C GLU A 23 -7.50 2.69 -15.38
N LEU A 24 -6.18 2.52 -15.24
CA LEU A 24 -5.37 3.30 -14.30
C LEU A 24 -5.39 4.79 -14.66
N TYR A 25 -5.31 5.12 -15.95
CA TYR A 25 -5.27 6.50 -16.43
C TYR A 25 -6.64 7.20 -16.29
N GLU A 26 -7.74 6.44 -16.26
CA GLU A 26 -9.06 7.01 -15.96
C GLU A 26 -9.17 7.59 -14.55
N LEU A 27 -8.30 7.18 -13.62
CA LEU A 27 -8.22 7.75 -12.26
C LEU A 27 -7.72 9.20 -12.26
N GLN A 28 -7.20 9.73 -13.38
CA GLN A 28 -6.83 11.15 -13.50
C GLN A 28 -8.05 12.08 -13.36
N LYS A 29 -9.25 11.57 -13.60
CA LYS A 29 -10.52 12.32 -13.50
C LYS A 29 -11.17 12.21 -12.13
N VAL A 30 -10.54 11.50 -11.18
CA VAL A 30 -11.10 11.20 -9.86
C VAL A 30 -10.26 11.90 -8.81
N TYR A 31 -10.93 12.59 -7.89
CA TYR A 31 -10.32 13.34 -6.80
C TYR A 31 -10.98 12.98 -5.48
N GLU A 32 -10.19 12.97 -4.41
CA GLU A 32 -10.67 12.72 -3.05
C GLU A 32 -10.35 13.89 -2.12
N THR A 33 -11.32 14.18 -1.25
CA THR A 33 -11.20 15.14 -0.16
C THR A 33 -11.73 14.51 1.11
N ASN A 34 -10.84 14.16 2.03
CA ASN A 34 -11.11 13.58 3.34
C ASN A 34 -9.92 13.82 4.29
N ALA A 35 -9.88 13.16 5.45
CA ALA A 35 -8.79 13.36 6.42
C ALA A 35 -7.39 12.98 5.89
N TRP A 36 -7.31 12.04 4.94
CA TRP A 36 -6.06 11.57 4.33
C TRP A 36 -5.72 12.31 3.05
N HIS A 37 -6.70 12.88 2.36
CA HIS A 37 -6.55 13.48 1.04
C HIS A 37 -7.11 14.89 1.02
N ASN A 38 -6.31 15.87 0.59
CA ASN A 38 -6.76 17.24 0.37
C ASN A 38 -6.83 17.50 -1.15
N HIS A 39 -8.03 17.33 -1.73
CA HIS A 39 -8.28 17.39 -3.18
C HIS A 39 -7.23 16.63 -4.00
N GLN A 40 -6.87 15.43 -3.54
CA GLN A 40 -5.82 14.62 -4.15
C GLN A 40 -6.39 13.84 -5.34
N GLN A 41 -5.73 13.91 -6.49
CA GLN A 41 -6.06 13.08 -7.64
C GLN A 41 -5.69 11.61 -7.37
N VAL A 42 -6.62 10.69 -7.60
CA VAL A 42 -6.45 9.26 -7.28
C VAL A 42 -5.32 8.62 -8.11
N PHE A 43 -5.15 9.02 -9.37
CA PHE A 43 -4.01 8.57 -10.19
C PHE A 43 -2.66 8.94 -9.56
N THR A 44 -2.51 10.20 -9.13
CA THR A 44 -1.28 10.67 -8.48
C THR A 44 -1.04 9.92 -7.17
N HIS A 45 -2.07 9.73 -6.35
CA HIS A 45 -1.98 8.92 -5.15
C HIS A 45 -1.50 7.49 -5.45
N THR A 46 -2.10 6.81 -6.43
CA THR A 46 -1.74 5.45 -6.84
C THR A 46 -0.27 5.34 -7.25
N LEU A 47 0.26 6.33 -7.98
CA LEU A 47 1.67 6.36 -8.37
C LEU A 47 2.62 6.63 -7.20
N ASN A 48 2.19 7.41 -6.21
CA ASN A 48 2.95 7.59 -4.96
C ASN A 48 3.02 6.28 -4.20
N VAL A 49 1.90 5.57 -4.03
CA VAL A 49 1.86 4.25 -3.37
C VAL A 49 2.78 3.26 -4.08
N PHE A 50 2.72 3.19 -5.42
CA PHE A 50 3.65 2.35 -6.21
C PHE A 50 5.12 2.70 -5.95
N SER A 51 5.46 3.99 -5.90
CA SER A 51 6.83 4.46 -5.61
C SER A 51 7.30 4.05 -4.22
N PHE A 52 6.43 4.11 -3.21
CA PHE A 52 6.76 3.66 -1.85
C PHE A 52 6.86 2.14 -1.77
N LEU A 53 5.95 1.38 -2.38
CA LEU A 53 6.03 -0.08 -2.44
C LEU A 53 7.38 -0.55 -3.02
N LYS A 54 7.86 0.08 -4.10
CA LYS A 54 9.17 -0.23 -4.68
C LYS A 54 10.35 -0.01 -3.73
N LYS A 55 10.22 0.84 -2.71
CA LYS A 55 11.26 1.04 -1.68
C LYS A 55 11.34 -0.12 -0.69
N TYR A 56 10.24 -0.83 -0.49
CA TYR A 56 10.09 -1.84 0.57
C TYR A 56 9.96 -3.26 0.04
N SER A 57 9.64 -3.45 -1.25
CA SER A 57 9.38 -4.76 -1.82
C SER A 57 9.85 -4.88 -3.27
N GLN A 58 10.42 -6.04 -3.60
CA GLN A 58 10.70 -6.50 -4.96
C GLN A 58 9.62 -7.49 -5.45
N ASN A 59 8.53 -7.65 -4.71
CA ASN A 59 7.42 -8.52 -5.09
C ASN A 59 6.61 -7.85 -6.22
N ASN A 60 6.80 -8.33 -7.45
CA ASN A 60 6.09 -7.83 -8.63
C ASN A 60 4.56 -7.89 -8.47
N LEU A 61 4.02 -8.90 -7.79
CA LEU A 61 2.58 -9.01 -7.55
C LEU A 61 2.07 -7.92 -6.61
N LEU A 62 2.83 -7.58 -5.57
CA LEU A 62 2.48 -6.49 -4.67
C LEU A 62 2.48 -5.13 -5.38
N LEU A 63 3.41 -4.92 -6.31
CA LEU A 63 3.44 -3.72 -7.14
C LEU A 63 2.19 -3.62 -8.06
N TRP A 64 1.77 -4.74 -8.65
CA TRP A 64 0.51 -4.79 -9.41
C TRP A 64 -0.71 -4.52 -8.52
N ALA A 65 -0.74 -5.04 -7.29
CA ALA A 65 -1.78 -4.69 -6.33
C ALA A 65 -1.79 -3.18 -6.03
N GLY A 66 -0.61 -2.57 -5.92
CA GLY A 66 -0.45 -1.12 -5.75
C GLY A 66 -1.11 -0.32 -6.87
N LEU A 67 -0.91 -0.70 -8.12
CA LEU A 67 -1.54 -0.03 -9.27
C LEU A 67 -3.06 -0.27 -9.39
N LEU A 68 -3.61 -1.26 -8.68
CA LEU A 68 -5.00 -1.69 -8.82
C LEU A 68 -5.87 -1.40 -7.58
N HIS A 69 -5.29 -1.10 -6.42
CA HIS A 69 -6.04 -1.03 -5.15
C HIS A 69 -7.22 -0.07 -5.19
N ASP A 70 -7.02 1.08 -5.83
CA ASP A 70 -8.01 2.16 -5.94
C ASP A 70 -8.75 2.21 -7.27
N ILE A 71 -8.60 1.20 -8.12
CA ILE A 71 -9.21 1.19 -9.47
C ILE A 71 -10.75 1.27 -9.41
N GLY A 72 -11.36 0.89 -8.28
CA GLY A 72 -12.80 0.98 -8.03
C GLY A 72 -13.31 2.39 -7.74
N LYS A 73 -12.44 3.34 -7.34
CA LYS A 73 -12.85 4.71 -7.00
C LYS A 73 -13.43 5.48 -8.18
N LYS A 74 -13.12 5.06 -9.42
CA LYS A 74 -13.75 5.59 -10.64
C LYS A 74 -15.27 5.38 -10.68
N ASP A 75 -15.75 4.33 -10.01
CA ASP A 75 -17.13 3.87 -10.04
C ASP A 75 -17.86 4.22 -8.73
N SER A 76 -17.23 4.01 -7.56
CA SER A 76 -17.77 4.39 -6.25
C SER A 76 -16.62 4.54 -5.26
N ILE A 77 -16.58 5.65 -4.50
CA ILE A 77 -15.60 5.85 -3.42
C ILE A 77 -15.94 4.97 -2.20
N PRO A 78 -17.18 4.90 -1.68
CA PRO A 78 -17.49 4.03 -0.54
C PRO A 78 -17.27 2.53 -0.82
N ASP A 79 -17.63 2.06 -2.02
CA ASP A 79 -17.61 0.64 -2.38
C ASP A 79 -16.36 0.24 -3.19
N HIS A 80 -15.35 1.11 -3.26
CA HIS A 80 -14.20 0.96 -4.16
C HIS A 80 -13.45 -0.35 -3.95
N VAL A 81 -13.40 -0.88 -2.73
CA VAL A 81 -12.69 -2.13 -2.43
C VAL A 81 -13.33 -3.32 -3.16
N LEU A 82 -14.65 -3.49 -3.05
CA LEU A 82 -15.36 -4.61 -3.66
C LEU A 82 -15.41 -4.48 -5.18
N ILE A 83 -15.65 -3.27 -5.69
CA ILE A 83 -15.66 -2.99 -7.13
C ILE A 83 -14.25 -3.15 -7.70
N GLY A 84 -13.26 -2.57 -7.03
CA GLY A 84 -11.86 -2.63 -7.41
C GLY A 84 -11.34 -4.05 -7.51
N ALA A 85 -11.71 -4.91 -6.55
CA ALA A 85 -11.36 -6.33 -6.60
C ALA A 85 -11.93 -7.06 -7.83
N ARG A 86 -13.20 -6.83 -8.17
CA ARG A 86 -13.84 -7.41 -9.37
C ARG A 86 -13.21 -6.88 -10.66
N LYS A 87 -12.84 -5.60 -10.68
CA LYS A 87 -12.14 -4.99 -11.83
C LYS A 87 -10.73 -5.54 -11.96
N ALA A 88 -9.98 -5.64 -10.86
CA ALA A 88 -8.65 -6.24 -10.82
C ALA A 88 -8.67 -7.67 -11.36
N GLU A 89 -9.64 -8.50 -10.96
CA GLU A 89 -9.78 -9.85 -11.49
C GLU A 89 -9.94 -9.89 -13.02
N LYS A 90 -10.82 -9.03 -13.57
CA LYS A 90 -11.02 -8.91 -15.03
C LYS A 90 -9.76 -8.42 -15.75
N ILE A 91 -9.12 -7.39 -15.20
CA ILE A 91 -7.88 -6.81 -15.74
C ILE A 91 -6.77 -7.86 -15.77
N LEU A 92 -6.54 -8.55 -14.65
CA LEU A 92 -5.46 -9.54 -14.55
C LEU A 92 -5.73 -10.77 -15.41
N THR A 93 -7.00 -11.14 -15.60
CA THR A 93 -7.40 -12.17 -16.57
C THR A 93 -7.07 -11.72 -18.01
N ARG A 94 -7.41 -10.49 -18.37
CA ARG A 94 -7.06 -9.87 -19.67
C ARG A 94 -5.55 -9.83 -19.90
N LEU A 95 -4.78 -9.57 -18.84
CA LEU A 95 -3.30 -9.56 -18.85
C LEU A 95 -2.67 -10.96 -18.70
N LYS A 96 -3.47 -12.02 -18.73
CA LYS A 96 -3.04 -13.43 -18.69
C LYS A 96 -2.19 -13.80 -17.47
N PHE A 97 -2.52 -13.25 -16.30
CA PHE A 97 -1.95 -13.71 -15.02
C PHE A 97 -2.46 -15.10 -14.66
N SER A 98 -1.61 -15.91 -14.00
CA SER A 98 -2.02 -17.23 -13.50
C SER A 98 -3.10 -17.08 -12.42
N SER A 99 -3.94 -18.11 -12.23
CA SER A 99 -4.99 -18.04 -11.20
C SER A 99 -4.42 -17.73 -9.82
N LYS A 100 -3.30 -18.36 -9.45
CA LYS A 100 -2.61 -18.11 -8.18
C LYS A 100 -2.16 -16.65 -8.03
N ASP A 101 -1.57 -16.08 -9.08
CA ASP A 101 -1.13 -14.67 -9.06
C ASP A 101 -2.32 -13.71 -8.99
N ARG A 102 -3.41 -14.00 -9.72
CA ARG A 102 -4.64 -13.22 -9.66
C ARG A 102 -5.23 -13.25 -8.25
N ASP A 103 -5.34 -14.43 -7.66
CA ASP A 103 -5.91 -14.60 -6.32
C ASP A 103 -5.12 -13.82 -5.27
N TYR A 104 -3.79 -13.86 -5.35
CA TYR A 104 -2.93 -13.04 -4.49
C TYR A 104 -3.21 -11.54 -4.66
N ILE A 105 -3.16 -11.01 -5.89
CA ILE A 105 -3.32 -9.57 -6.16
C ILE A 105 -4.72 -9.11 -5.74
N VAL A 106 -5.76 -9.85 -6.15
CA VAL A 106 -7.16 -9.56 -5.82
C VAL A 106 -7.38 -9.61 -4.31
N THR A 107 -6.70 -10.50 -3.58
CA THR A 107 -6.78 -10.56 -2.12
C THR A 107 -6.19 -9.32 -1.48
N ILE A 108 -5.00 -8.85 -1.91
CA ILE A 108 -4.44 -7.58 -1.42
C ILE A 108 -5.39 -6.41 -1.74
N VAL A 109 -5.91 -6.33 -2.95
CA VAL A 109 -6.90 -5.29 -3.35
C VAL A 109 -8.18 -5.36 -2.50
N LYS A 110 -8.65 -6.56 -2.11
CA LYS A 110 -9.83 -6.69 -1.23
C LYS A 110 -9.55 -6.28 0.22
N LEU A 111 -8.32 -6.43 0.67
CA LEU A 111 -7.95 -6.25 2.08
C LEU A 111 -7.29 -4.90 2.37
N HIS A 112 -6.84 -4.15 1.36
CA HIS A 112 -6.08 -2.91 1.55
C HIS A 112 -6.82 -1.91 2.46
N GLY A 113 -8.14 -1.73 2.28
CA GLY A 113 -8.93 -0.83 3.13
C GLY A 113 -8.92 -1.22 4.61
N LEU A 114 -8.78 -2.52 4.93
CA LEU A 114 -8.69 -2.99 6.31
C LEU A 114 -7.34 -2.67 6.98
N THR A 115 -6.31 -2.34 6.20
CA THR A 115 -5.02 -1.90 6.75
C THR A 115 -5.10 -0.49 7.32
N THR A 116 -6.08 0.31 6.92
CA THR A 116 -6.28 1.70 7.38
C THR A 116 -6.87 1.81 8.79
N ASP A 117 -7.43 0.73 9.33
CA ASP A 117 -7.80 0.62 10.75
C ASP A 117 -6.81 -0.33 11.42
N LEU A 118 -6.02 0.18 12.37
CA LEU A 118 -4.92 -0.59 12.96
C LEU A 118 -5.39 -1.83 13.75
N ASN A 119 -6.60 -1.79 14.33
CA ASN A 119 -7.17 -2.97 14.99
C ASN A 119 -7.61 -4.01 13.97
N GLN A 120 -8.20 -3.58 12.84
CA GLN A 120 -8.55 -4.49 11.75
C GLN A 120 -7.31 -5.05 11.06
N ALA A 121 -6.28 -4.23 10.91
CA ALA A 121 -4.97 -4.60 10.38
C ALA A 121 -4.34 -5.72 11.22
N GLU A 122 -4.31 -5.59 12.55
CA GLU A 122 -3.79 -6.64 13.44
C GLU A 122 -4.56 -7.96 13.28
N ASN A 123 -5.88 -7.88 13.14
CA ASN A 123 -6.73 -9.05 12.92
C ASN A 123 -6.46 -9.78 11.58
N LEU A 124 -5.75 -9.17 10.63
CA LEU A 124 -5.34 -9.83 9.40
C LEU A 124 -4.22 -10.84 9.66
N ARG A 125 -3.38 -10.64 10.69
CA ARG A 125 -2.25 -11.54 11.01
C ARG A 125 -2.69 -12.99 11.18
N ARG A 126 -3.79 -13.19 11.93
CA ARG A 126 -4.35 -14.52 12.17
C ARG A 126 -5.07 -15.10 10.96
N ARG A 127 -5.71 -14.25 10.15
CA ARG A 127 -6.56 -14.68 9.01
C ARG A 127 -5.76 -14.93 7.73
N TYR A 128 -4.66 -14.20 7.56
CA TYR A 128 -3.86 -14.17 6.35
C TYR A 128 -2.35 -14.14 6.68
N PRO A 129 -1.84 -15.09 7.47
CA PRO A 129 -0.45 -15.07 7.94
C PRO A 129 0.56 -15.04 6.78
N GLU A 130 0.27 -15.75 5.69
CA GLU A 130 1.15 -15.86 4.51
C GLU A 130 1.36 -14.54 3.75
N ILE A 131 0.44 -13.59 3.85
CA ILE A 131 0.50 -12.30 3.15
C ILE A 131 0.49 -11.11 4.11
N PHE A 132 0.57 -11.37 5.42
CA PHE A 132 0.44 -10.32 6.43
C PHE A 132 1.53 -9.26 6.30
N ASN A 133 2.78 -9.67 6.08
CA ASN A 133 3.89 -8.72 5.90
C ASN A 133 3.68 -7.86 4.64
N ASP A 134 3.19 -8.45 3.56
CA ASP A 134 2.87 -7.70 2.33
C ASP A 134 1.73 -6.70 2.56
N LEU A 135 0.73 -7.04 3.39
CA LEU A 135 -0.34 -6.12 3.81
C LEU A 135 0.19 -4.97 4.69
N MET A 136 1.16 -5.23 5.58
CA MET A 136 1.81 -4.18 6.38
C MET A 136 2.68 -3.26 5.52
N ILE A 137 3.43 -3.82 4.56
CA ILE A 137 4.17 -3.04 3.57
C ILE A 137 3.20 -2.17 2.75
N PHE A 138 2.05 -2.73 2.38
CA PHE A 138 1.02 -2.00 1.65
C PHE A 138 0.45 -0.84 2.45
N GLY A 139 0.00 -1.08 3.68
CA GLY A 139 -0.55 -0.01 4.55
C GLY A 139 0.47 1.09 4.84
N LEU A 140 1.74 0.74 4.98
CA LEU A 140 2.85 1.70 5.10
C LEU A 140 2.97 2.57 3.85
N ALA A 141 3.05 1.95 2.67
CA ALA A 141 3.20 2.67 1.40
C ALA A 141 1.98 3.54 1.06
N ASP A 142 0.77 3.04 1.36
CA ASP A 142 -0.49 3.75 1.18
C ASP A 142 -0.56 5.01 2.06
N THR A 143 -0.24 4.84 3.35
CA THR A 143 -0.15 5.97 4.30
C THR A 143 0.86 7.01 3.85
N GLN A 144 2.03 6.58 3.35
CA GLN A 144 3.06 7.48 2.84
C GLN A 144 2.69 8.16 1.51
N GLY A 145 1.86 7.52 0.69
CA GLY A 145 1.36 8.07 -0.58
C GLY A 145 0.20 9.06 -0.43
N SER A 146 -0.38 9.17 0.77
CA SER A 146 -1.45 10.11 1.12
C SER A 146 -0.94 11.50 1.52
N HIS A 147 -1.86 12.43 1.80
CA HIS A 147 -1.56 13.73 2.41
C HIS A 147 -1.66 13.70 3.95
N LEU A 148 -1.76 12.52 4.56
CA LEU A 148 -1.94 12.40 6.02
C LEU A 148 -0.77 13.02 6.80
N LYS A 149 0.46 12.97 6.27
CA LYS A 149 1.62 13.61 6.92
C LYS A 149 1.40 15.10 7.15
N GLN A 150 0.75 15.78 6.20
CA GLN A 150 0.44 17.20 6.27
C GLN A 150 -0.84 17.45 7.07
N ASN A 151 -1.87 16.64 6.85
CA ASN A 151 -3.19 16.84 7.46
C ASN A 151 -3.22 16.47 8.96
N ASN A 152 -2.54 15.40 9.34
CA ASN A 152 -2.46 14.91 10.72
C ASN A 152 -1.12 14.19 10.97
N PRO A 153 -0.04 14.96 11.24
CA PRO A 153 1.29 14.39 11.45
C PRO A 153 1.34 13.36 12.58
N ARG A 154 0.54 13.53 13.65
CA ARG A 154 0.53 12.60 14.79
C ARG A 154 0.00 11.24 14.37
N ASP A 155 -1.14 11.21 13.68
CA ASP A 155 -1.73 9.95 13.20
C ASP A 155 -0.84 9.29 12.14
N TYR A 156 -0.23 10.09 11.26
CA TYR A 156 0.75 9.59 10.30
C TYR A 156 1.91 8.82 10.97
N HIS A 157 2.57 9.41 11.97
CA HIS A 157 3.68 8.73 12.66
C HIS A 157 3.21 7.52 13.47
N HIS A 158 2.02 7.60 14.09
CA HIS A 158 1.44 6.49 14.82
C HIS A 158 1.25 5.25 13.92
N ARG A 159 0.68 5.44 12.72
CA ARG A 159 0.48 4.39 11.72
C ARG A 159 1.80 3.83 11.20
N LEU A 160 2.75 4.69 10.87
CA LEU A 160 4.09 4.25 10.44
C LEU A 160 4.74 3.36 11.50
N ASN A 161 4.73 3.77 12.77
CA ASN A 161 5.28 2.97 13.86
C ASN A 161 4.58 1.62 13.98
N PHE A 162 3.25 1.59 13.83
CA PHE A 162 2.49 0.34 13.82
C PHE A 162 2.99 -0.60 12.71
N TYR A 163 3.01 -0.17 11.44
CA TYR A 163 3.43 -1.05 10.35
C TYR A 163 4.90 -1.47 10.48
N LEU A 164 5.78 -0.54 10.86
CA LEU A 164 7.22 -0.80 10.99
C LEU A 164 7.53 -1.77 12.14
N SER A 165 6.77 -1.75 13.24
CA SER A 165 6.95 -2.71 14.34
C SER A 165 6.74 -4.15 13.88
N HIS A 166 5.79 -4.38 12.97
CA HIS A 166 5.51 -5.69 12.37
C HIS A 166 6.52 -6.11 11.29
N LEU A 167 7.24 -5.14 10.73
CA LEU A 167 8.20 -5.34 9.65
C LEU A 167 9.66 -5.33 10.11
N SER A 168 9.91 -5.18 11.41
CA SER A 168 11.25 -5.06 12.01
C SER A 168 12.21 -6.21 11.66
N SER A 169 11.70 -7.43 11.48
CA SER A 169 12.47 -8.59 11.03
C SER A 169 12.49 -8.79 9.51
N THR A 170 11.65 -8.05 8.78
CA THR A 170 11.40 -8.23 7.33
C THR A 170 12.12 -7.18 6.48
N LEU A 171 12.23 -5.95 6.99
CA LEU A 171 12.96 -4.87 6.33
C LEU A 171 14.40 -4.82 6.84
N PRO A 172 15.41 -4.60 5.97
CA PRO A 172 16.80 -4.48 6.42
C PRO A 172 16.96 -3.32 7.41
N ILE A 173 17.71 -3.56 8.49
CA ILE A 173 17.88 -2.67 9.66
C ILE A 173 18.31 -1.24 9.27
N GLY A 174 19.10 -1.08 8.20
CA GLY A 174 19.51 0.24 7.67
C GLY A 174 18.40 1.03 6.95
N SER A 175 17.21 0.46 6.76
CA SER A 175 16.09 1.15 6.10
C SER A 175 15.29 2.07 7.01
N LEU A 176 15.39 1.88 8.33
CA LEU A 176 14.59 2.59 9.33
C LEU A 176 15.28 3.84 9.85
N ASP A 177 16.59 3.78 10.13
CA ASP A 177 17.33 4.88 10.76
C ASP A 177 17.82 5.98 9.79
N GLU A 178 18.19 5.64 8.55
CA GLU A 178 18.65 6.66 7.59
C GLU A 178 17.50 7.38 6.87
N ARG A 179 16.28 6.82 6.86
CA ARG A 179 15.14 7.30 6.05
C ARG A 179 14.03 7.99 6.84
N PHE A 180 14.01 7.82 8.16
CA PHE A 180 13.06 8.45 9.08
C PHE A 180 13.86 9.17 10.16
N GLY A 181 14.27 10.42 9.87
CA GLY A 181 15.32 11.14 10.60
C GLY A 181 15.34 10.93 12.12
N LYS A 182 16.45 10.36 12.61
CA LYS A 182 17.05 10.43 13.98
C LYS A 182 16.17 10.35 15.24
N ASN A 183 14.88 10.04 15.18
CA ASN A 183 14.01 9.96 16.37
C ASN A 183 13.29 8.62 16.47
N VAL A 184 14.01 7.52 16.28
CA VAL A 184 13.53 6.17 16.65
C VAL A 184 14.25 5.59 17.88
N SER A 185 15.10 6.38 18.54
CA SER A 185 15.64 6.04 19.87
C SER A 185 14.58 6.26 20.96
N GLY A 186 13.56 5.42 20.97
CA GLY A 186 12.56 5.34 22.03
C GLY A 186 12.18 3.90 22.40
N PHE A 187 12.74 2.89 21.71
CA PHE A 187 12.52 1.49 22.03
C PHE A 187 13.79 0.89 22.65
N GLY A 188 13.80 0.78 23.97
CA GLY A 188 14.83 0.05 24.70
C GLY A 188 14.95 0.48 26.15
N GLY A 189 14.13 -0.10 27.04
CA GLY A 189 14.26 0.11 28.47
C GLY A 189 13.11 -0.38 29.34
N LEU A 190 12.53 -1.55 29.06
CA LEU A 190 11.89 -2.33 30.12
C LEU A 190 12.98 -3.22 30.73
N ALA A 191 13.47 -2.85 31.91
CA ALA A 191 14.23 -3.71 32.79
C ALA A 191 13.45 -3.88 34.10
N GLU A 192 13.40 -5.12 34.56
CA GLU A 192 12.48 -5.75 35.51
C GLU A 192 12.55 -5.25 36.98
N PRO A 193 11.55 -5.59 37.82
CA PRO A 193 11.63 -5.39 39.26
C PRO A 193 12.40 -6.53 39.97
N GLY A 194 13.60 -6.24 40.49
CA GLY A 194 14.23 -6.99 41.61
C GLY A 194 14.10 -6.15 42.89
N ARG A 195 13.60 -6.65 44.04
CA ARG A 195 14.25 -7.59 45.00
C ARG A 195 15.71 -7.17 45.19
N ASP A 196 16.13 -6.54 46.28
CA ASP A 196 15.76 -6.66 47.71
C ASP A 196 15.64 -5.30 48.42
#